data_AF-A0A4V3A9I0-F1
#
_entry.id   AF-A0A4V3A9I0-F1
#
_cell.length_a   1.000
_cell.length_b   1.000
_cell.length_c   1.000
_cell.angle_alpha   90.00
_cell.angle_beta   90.00
_cell.angle_gamma   90.00
#
_symmetry.space_group_name_H-M   'P 1'
#
loop_
_entity.id
_entity.type
_entity.pdbx_description
1 polymer ?
#
loop_
_entity_poly.entity_id
_entity_poly.type
_entity_poly.pdbx_seq_one_letter_code
_entity_poly.pdbx_strand_id
1 'polypeptide(L)'
;MRWSGPTTLACVTQAATEARQMFPNLRVELIQANHQNKRDVGVNTAREWFDRREVDAIVDVNNSAVGLAVSSVAREKNKTFLASGASTAALTGAQCSLNMAQWTYDSYMHSRSTS
;
A
#
# COMPACT_ATOMS: atom_id res chain seq x y z
N MET A 1 19.38 -8.84 -6.54
CA MET A 1 18.20 -9.23 -5.75
C MET A 1 17.31 -7.99 -5.58
N ARG A 2 16.14 -7.92 -6.22
CA ARG A 2 15.26 -6.72 -6.31
C ARG A 2 14.06 -6.93 -5.38
N TRP A 3 14.26 -6.71 -4.07
CA TRP A 3 13.55 -7.36 -2.95
C TRP A 3 12.04 -7.11 -2.75
N SER A 4 11.30 -6.47 -3.67
CA SER A 4 9.83 -6.38 -3.48
C SER A 4 9.04 -6.25 -4.79
N GLY A 5 9.50 -5.44 -5.76
CA GLY A 5 8.70 -5.09 -6.94
C GLY A 5 8.17 -6.28 -7.77
N PRO A 6 9.03 -7.19 -8.27
CA PRO A 6 8.57 -8.29 -9.12
C PRO A 6 7.78 -9.37 -8.37
N THR A 7 8.19 -9.70 -7.15
CA THR A 7 7.53 -10.74 -6.34
C THR A 7 6.16 -10.28 -5.85
N THR A 8 6.05 -9.06 -5.33
CA THR A 8 4.75 -8.51 -4.91
C THR A 8 3.79 -8.47 -6.11
N LEU A 9 4.24 -8.08 -7.30
CA LEU A 9 3.39 -8.04 -8.49
C LEU A 9 2.85 -9.43 -8.86
N ALA A 10 3.69 -10.47 -8.79
CA ALA A 10 3.25 -11.84 -9.05
C ALA A 10 2.18 -12.30 -8.03
N CYS A 11 2.41 -12.05 -6.73
CA CYS A 11 1.46 -12.40 -5.68
C CYS A 11 0.12 -11.65 -5.84
N VAL A 12 0.15 -10.35 -6.13
CA VAL A 12 -1.07 -9.56 -6.35
C VAL A 12 -1.80 -10.02 -7.62
N THR A 13 -1.07 -10.40 -8.67
CA THR A 13 -1.67 -10.95 -9.91
C THR A 13 -2.37 -12.27 -9.64
N GLN A 14 -1.76 -13.16 -8.86
CA GLN A 14 -2.38 -14.40 -8.44
C GLN A 14 -3.64 -14.13 -7.59
N ALA A 15 -3.55 -13.27 -6.57
CA ALA A 15 -4.69 -12.92 -5.73
C ALA A 15 -5.85 -12.31 -6.52
N ALA A 16 -5.57 -11.44 -7.50
CA ALA A 16 -6.57 -10.87 -8.40
C ALA A 16 -7.24 -11.93 -9.29
N THR A 17 -6.48 -12.95 -9.71
CA THR A 17 -7.00 -14.08 -10.50
C THR A 17 -7.96 -14.94 -9.67
N GLU A 18 -7.59 -15.25 -8.43
CA GLU A 18 -8.43 -16.00 -7.49
C GLU A 18 -9.69 -15.21 -7.11
N ALA A 19 -9.56 -13.91 -6.81
CA ALA A 19 -10.68 -13.04 -6.48
C ALA A 19 -11.71 -12.97 -7.62
N ARG A 20 -11.27 -12.97 -8.88
CA ARG A 20 -12.18 -13.00 -10.05
C ARG A 20 -13.02 -14.27 -10.13
N GLN A 21 -12.50 -15.41 -9.65
CA GLN A 21 -13.27 -16.66 -9.62
C GLN A 21 -14.39 -16.59 -8.57
N MET A 22 -14.13 -15.94 -7.44
CA MET A 22 -15.11 -15.74 -6.37
C MET A 22 -16.10 -14.61 -6.66
N PHE A 23 -15.63 -13.56 -7.33
CA PHE A 23 -16.38 -12.34 -7.63
C PHE A 23 -16.30 -12.04 -9.13
N PRO A 24 -17.11 -12.73 -9.96
CA PRO A 24 -17.00 -12.64 -11.43
C PRO A 24 -17.26 -11.25 -12.01
N ASN A 25 -17.94 -10.37 -11.26
CA ASN A 25 -18.20 -8.99 -11.66
C ASN A 25 -17.07 -8.02 -11.27
N LEU A 26 -16.08 -8.46 -10.48
CA LEU A 26 -14.95 -7.63 -10.08
C LEU A 26 -13.87 -7.64 -11.17
N ARG A 27 -13.69 -6.50 -11.84
CA ARG A 27 -12.57 -6.29 -12.76
C ARG A 27 -11.42 -5.67 -12.00
N VAL A 28 -10.30 -6.39 -11.91
CA VAL A 28 -9.08 -5.90 -11.29
C VAL A 28 -8.06 -5.57 -12.37
N GLU A 29 -7.54 -4.34 -12.34
CA GLU A 29 -6.42 -3.88 -13.16
C GLU A 29 -5.26 -3.49 -12.25
N LEU A 30 -4.05 -3.91 -12.61
CA LEU A 30 -2.86 -3.69 -11.79
C LEU A 30 -1.91 -2.76 -12.52
N ILE A 31 -1.46 -1.72 -11.81
CA ILE A 31 -0.42 -0.81 -12.28
C ILE A 31 0.69 -0.76 -11.23
N GLN A 32 1.92 -0.49 -11.66
CA GLN A 32 3.08 -0.52 -10.79
C GLN A 32 3.95 0.72 -10.99
N ALA A 33 4.52 1.21 -9.89
CA ALA A 33 5.56 2.21 -9.89
C ALA A 33 6.63 1.88 -8.85
N ASN A 34 7.83 2.45 -9.04
CA ASN A 34 8.90 2.40 -8.07
C ASN A 34 9.02 3.78 -7.41
N HIS A 35 8.73 3.88 -6.11
CA HIS A 35 8.87 5.11 -5.35
C HIS A 35 10.34 5.47 -5.03
N GLN A 36 11.31 4.63 -5.41
CA GLN A 36 12.76 4.90 -5.31
C GLN A 36 13.25 5.23 -3.90
N ASN A 37 12.57 4.74 -2.86
CA ASN A 37 12.78 5.15 -1.46
C ASN A 37 12.69 6.68 -1.23
N LYS A 38 12.02 7.39 -2.13
CA LYS A 38 11.87 8.84 -2.12
C LYS A 38 10.41 9.21 -1.83
N ARG A 39 10.22 10.00 -0.77
CA ARG A 39 8.89 10.39 -0.29
C ARG A 39 8.13 11.22 -1.32
N ASP A 40 8.81 12.18 -1.95
CA ASP A 40 8.28 13.05 -2.99
C ASP A 40 7.82 12.25 -4.22
N VAL A 41 8.62 11.28 -4.66
CA VAL A 41 8.24 10.38 -5.77
C VAL A 41 6.97 9.60 -5.41
N GLY A 42 6.91 9.00 -4.22
CA GLY A 42 5.73 8.26 -3.78
C GLY A 42 4.46 9.11 -3.69
N VAL A 43 4.55 10.34 -3.17
CA VAL A 43 3.42 11.29 -3.10
C VAL A 43 2.96 11.69 -4.50
N ASN A 44 3.88 12.05 -5.38
CA ASN A 44 3.55 12.47 -6.74
C ASN A 44 2.88 11.35 -7.53
N THR A 45 3.40 10.12 -7.41
CA THR A 45 2.78 8.94 -8.01
C THR A 45 1.39 8.67 -7.44
N ALA A 46 1.21 8.71 -6.11
CA ALA A 46 -0.10 8.46 -5.50
C ALA A 46 -1.15 9.50 -5.95
N ARG A 47 -0.77 10.77 -6.02
CA ARG A 47 -1.65 11.84 -6.54
C ARG A 47 -1.99 11.62 -8.00
N GLU A 48 -1.01 11.35 -8.85
CA GLU A 48 -1.25 11.04 -10.27
C GLU A 48 -2.21 9.86 -10.43
N TRP A 49 -1.99 8.78 -9.67
CA TRP A 49 -2.79 7.57 -9.73
C TRP A 49 -4.24 7.82 -9.34
N PHE A 50 -4.48 8.50 -8.23
CA PHE A 50 -5.84 8.82 -7.78
C PHE A 50 -6.52 9.88 -8.65
N ASP A 51 -5.81 10.92 -9.08
CA ASP A 51 -6.41 12.07 -9.77
C ASP A 51 -6.56 11.88 -11.28
N ARG A 52 -5.67 11.11 -11.91
CA ARG A 52 -5.60 11.00 -13.38
C ARG A 52 -5.76 9.60 -13.92
N ARG A 53 -5.46 8.58 -13.11
CA ARG A 53 -5.54 7.18 -13.52
C ARG A 53 -6.67 6.42 -12.84
N GLU A 54 -7.51 7.13 -12.08
CA GLU A 54 -8.71 6.61 -11.44
C GLU A 54 -8.45 5.38 -10.56
N VAL A 55 -7.26 5.30 -9.95
CA VAL A 55 -6.93 4.20 -9.05
C VAL A 55 -7.81 4.24 -7.81
N ASP A 56 -8.33 3.08 -7.41
CA ASP A 56 -9.19 2.97 -6.22
C ASP A 56 -8.43 2.65 -4.94
N ALA A 57 -7.34 1.88 -5.08
CA ALA A 57 -6.52 1.47 -3.96
C ALA A 57 -5.04 1.43 -4.32
N ILE A 58 -4.21 1.87 -3.39
CA ILE A 58 -2.77 1.59 -3.43
C ILE A 58 -2.49 0.41 -2.51
N VAL A 59 -1.74 -0.56 -3.00
CA VAL A 59 -1.33 -1.74 -2.26
C VAL A 59 0.19 -1.79 -2.25
N ASP A 60 0.74 -2.07 -1.07
CA ASP A 60 2.18 -2.15 -0.81
C ASP A 60 2.94 -0.82 -0.92
N VAL A 61 3.75 -0.55 0.10
CA VAL A 61 4.76 0.52 0.15
C VAL A 61 5.76 0.08 1.21
N ASN A 62 6.97 -0.33 0.81
CA ASN A 62 7.95 -0.98 1.69
C ASN A 62 8.90 -0.02 2.41
N ASN A 63 8.53 1.27 2.48
CA ASN A 63 9.26 2.30 3.21
C ASN A 63 8.30 3.10 4.09
N SER A 64 8.54 3.12 5.40
CA SER A 64 7.63 3.76 6.37
C SER A 64 7.40 5.24 6.12
N ALA A 65 8.42 6.01 5.74
CA ALA A 65 8.27 7.44 5.48
C ALA A 65 7.45 7.71 4.20
N VAL A 66 7.63 6.87 3.18
CA VAL A 66 6.81 6.91 1.96
C VAL A 66 5.38 6.47 2.27
N GLY A 67 5.19 5.40 3.05
CA GLY A 67 3.90 4.85 3.44
C GLY A 67 3.03 5.85 4.21
N LEU A 68 3.61 6.57 5.19
CA LEU A 68 2.91 7.65 5.90
C LEU A 68 2.47 8.77 4.94
N ALA A 69 3.33 9.15 4.00
CA ALA A 69 3.01 10.20 3.04
C ALA A 69 1.91 9.76 2.05
N VAL A 70 1.96 8.51 1.56
CA VAL A 70 0.93 7.93 0.70
C VAL A 70 -0.40 7.77 1.45
N SER A 71 -0.36 7.34 2.71
CA SER A 71 -1.55 7.27 3.57
C SER A 71 -2.23 8.63 3.72
N SER A 72 -1.46 9.70 3.89
CA SER A 72 -2.02 11.06 3.95
C SER A 72 -2.72 11.46 2.65
N VAL A 73 -2.16 11.10 1.50
CA VAL A 73 -2.79 11.37 0.18
C VAL A 73 -4.06 10.53 0.03
N ALA A 74 -4.03 9.25 0.39
CA ALA A 74 -5.19 8.36 0.34
C ALA A 74 -6.34 8.91 1.21
N ARG A 75 -6.05 9.41 2.42
CA ARG A 75 -7.01 10.07 3.29
C ARG A 75 -7.59 11.35 2.67
N GLU A 76 -6.74 12.21 2.10
CA GLU A 76 -7.16 13.46 1.43
C GLU A 76 -8.11 13.17 0.26
N LYS A 77 -7.82 12.13 -0.52
CA LYS A 77 -8.59 11.74 -1.72
C LYS A 77 -9.75 10.79 -1.41
N ASN A 78 -9.92 10.40 -0.15
CA ASN A 78 -10.87 9.38 0.29
C ASN A 78 -10.74 8.07 -0.52
N LYS A 79 -9.52 7.61 -0.74
CA LYS A 79 -9.15 6.37 -1.45
C LYS A 79 -8.50 5.38 -0.50
N THR A 80 -8.43 4.11 -0.89
CA THR A 80 -7.95 3.05 0.00
C THR A 80 -6.43 2.89 -0.05
N PHE A 81 -5.80 2.70 1.10
CA PHE A 81 -4.39 2.31 1.20
C PHE A 81 -4.23 1.02 2.00
N LEU A 82 -3.72 -0.01 1.33
CA LEU A 82 -3.43 -1.33 1.88
C LEU A 82 -1.92 -1.44 2.17
N ALA A 83 -1.54 -1.10 3.39
CA ALA A 83 -0.15 -1.01 3.84
C ALA A 83 0.39 -2.38 4.25
N SER A 84 1.07 -3.07 3.32
CA SER A 84 1.74 -4.36 3.62
C SER A 84 3.20 -4.21 4.02
N GLY A 85 3.93 -3.25 3.45
CA GLY A 85 5.38 -3.13 3.64
C GLY A 85 5.85 -2.07 4.63
N ALA A 86 4.98 -1.13 5.03
CA ALA A 86 5.35 -0.06 5.94
C ALA A 86 5.20 -0.53 7.38
N SER A 87 6.27 -0.43 8.18
CA SER A 87 6.35 -1.07 9.49
C SER A 87 6.40 -0.08 10.65
N THR A 88 5.84 1.12 10.50
CA THR A 88 5.83 2.13 11.58
C THR A 88 4.53 2.05 12.38
N ALA A 89 4.64 2.09 13.72
CA ALA A 89 3.49 2.19 14.61
C ALA A 89 2.72 3.52 14.47
N ALA A 90 3.26 4.51 13.74
CA ALA A 90 2.52 5.74 13.46
C ALA A 90 1.30 5.50 12.57
N LEU A 91 1.35 4.52 11.65
CA LEU A 91 0.24 4.18 10.75
C LEU A 91 -0.94 3.58 11.52
N THR A 92 -0.67 2.76 12.52
CA THR A 92 -1.67 2.15 13.42
C THR A 92 -2.00 3.02 14.63
N GLY A 93 -1.20 4.06 14.89
CA GLY A 93 -1.35 5.00 16.00
C GLY A 93 -1.78 6.40 15.53
N ALA A 94 -0.91 7.39 15.76
CA ALA A 94 -1.23 8.82 15.59
C ALA A 94 -1.67 9.24 14.18
N GLN A 95 -1.35 8.45 13.14
CA GLN A 95 -1.74 8.71 11.74
C GLN A 95 -2.72 7.65 11.20
N CYS A 96 -3.36 6.88 12.08
CA CYS A 96 -4.41 5.95 11.69
C CYS A 96 -5.57 6.68 11.00
N SER A 97 -6.16 6.02 10.00
CA SER A 97 -7.28 6.57 9.23
C SER A 97 -8.21 5.46 8.76
N LEU A 98 -9.49 5.80 8.55
CA LEU A 98 -10.50 4.87 8.01
C LEU A 98 -10.17 4.39 6.59
N ASN A 99 -9.30 5.10 5.89
CA ASN A 99 -8.89 4.82 4.52
C ASN A 99 -7.74 3.81 4.42
N MET A 100 -7.22 3.33 5.55
CA MET A 100 -6.03 2.49 5.59
C MET A 100 -6.27 1.19 6.35
N ALA A 101 -5.71 0.09 5.83
CA ALA A 101 -5.52 -1.15 6.57
C ALA A 101 -4.04 -1.56 6.53
N GLN A 102 -3.53 -2.02 7.67
CA GLN A 102 -2.21 -2.62 7.82
C GLN A 102 -2.39 -3.96 8.55
N TRP A 103 -1.93 -5.06 7.94
CA TRP A 103 -2.17 -6.42 8.47
C TRP A 103 -0.89 -7.24 8.69
N THR A 104 0.29 -6.68 8.39
CA THR A 104 1.57 -7.39 8.51
C THR A 104 2.15 -7.27 9.91
N TYR A 105 2.87 -6.19 10.20
CA TYR A 105 3.44 -5.87 11.50
C TYR A 105 3.75 -4.38 11.56
N ASP A 106 3.87 -3.83 12.76
CA ASP A 106 4.41 -2.50 12.99
C ASP A 106 5.61 -2.53 13.95
N SER A 107 6.25 -1.39 14.13
CA SER A 107 7.45 -1.27 14.96
C SER A 107 7.16 -1.55 16.44
N TYR A 108 5.93 -1.34 16.90
CA TYR A 108 5.54 -1.63 18.27
C TYR A 108 5.47 -3.13 18.49
N MET A 109 4.74 -3.86 17.61
CA MET A 109 4.69 -5.32 17.62
C MET A 109 6.10 -5.90 17.50
N HIS A 110 6.91 -5.43 16.55
CA HIS A 110 8.25 -5.95 16.33
C HIS A 110 9.16 -5.78 17.57
N SER A 111 9.07 -4.65 18.26
CA SER A 111 9.83 -4.40 19.49
C SER A 111 9.36 -5.20 20.71
N ARG A 112 8.15 -5.77 20.67
CA ARG A 112 7.53 -6.52 21.79
C ARG A 112 7.32 -7.99 21.47
N SER A 113 7.75 -8.43 20.30
CA SER A 113 7.72 -9.82 19.86
C SER A 113 8.99 -10.53 20.34
N THR A 114 9.09 -10.82 21.63
CA THR A 114 10.16 -11.65 22.19
C THR A 114 9.58 -12.85 22.93
N SER A 115 10.22 -14.00 22.72
CA SER A 115 10.52 -14.99 23.76
C SER A 115 11.99 -14.83 24.14
#